data_AF-A0A2N6EFF0-F1
#
_entry.id   AF-A0A2N6EFF0-F1
#
_cell.length_a   1.000
_cell.length_b   1.000
_cell.length_c   1.000
_cell.angle_alpha   90.00
_cell.angle_beta   90.00
_cell.angle_gamma   90.00
#
_symmetry.space_group_name_H-M   'P 1'
#
loop_
_entity.id
_entity.type
_entity.pdbx_description
1 polymer ?
#
loop_
_entity_poly.entity_id
_entity_poly.type
_entity_poly.pdbx_seq_one_letter_code
_entity_poly.pdbx_strand_id
1 'polypeptide(L)'
;MNTALILIPAFSFVGLWLLIYSRRRSRLVKTFGAKKGLSYRHRDDGALGRELNRAFALTAPLGRDFSRIRDIVEGGGIRLFRATEALDLSPYGLPQNTHSGRIAVFFETEKDGEAFFLAKDARDIRHVLPWSTGPAEPDLGLTGLMQIIDGNPPPHQLSVTVMGGRFLAYLQPMLTGGEKESDLDYLYRLATRAKQTL
;
A
#
# COMPACT_ATOMS: atom_id res chain seq x y z
N MET A 1 37.52 -23.34 -11.50
CA MET A 1 36.12 -23.70 -11.14
C MET A 1 35.23 -22.57 -11.63
N ASN A 2 34.48 -22.78 -12.71
CA ASN A 2 33.79 -21.69 -13.42
C ASN A 2 32.61 -21.16 -12.59
N THR A 3 32.74 -19.94 -12.06
CA THR A 3 31.69 -19.19 -11.37
C THR A 3 30.37 -19.15 -12.15
N ALA A 4 30.42 -19.17 -13.49
CA ALA A 4 29.25 -19.26 -14.37
C ALA A 4 28.39 -20.53 -14.15
N LEU A 5 28.98 -21.68 -13.83
CA LEU A 5 28.24 -22.94 -13.59
C LEU A 5 27.44 -22.92 -12.28
N ILE A 6 27.80 -22.07 -11.32
CA ILE A 6 27.09 -21.92 -10.03
C ILE A 6 26.08 -20.77 -10.10
N LEU A 7 26.41 -19.68 -10.78
CA LEU A 7 25.54 -18.50 -10.87
C LEU A 7 24.28 -18.75 -11.70
N ILE A 8 24.39 -19.46 -12.83
CA ILE A 8 23.23 -19.71 -13.72
C ILE A 8 22.10 -20.48 -13.01
N PRO A 9 22.35 -21.60 -12.30
CA PRO A 9 21.32 -22.28 -11.51
C PRO A 9 20.75 -21.41 -10.40
N ALA A 10 21.58 -20.62 -9.70
CA ALA A 10 21.12 -19.73 -8.63
C ALA A 10 20.17 -18.66 -9.16
N PHE A 11 20.51 -17.97 -10.26
CA PHE A 11 19.63 -16.98 -10.89
C PHE A 11 18.34 -17.61 -11.42
N SER A 12 18.42 -18.81 -11.99
CA SER A 12 17.25 -19.54 -12.48
C SER A 12 16.30 -19.90 -11.34
N PHE A 13 16.84 -20.36 -10.20
CA PHE A 13 16.07 -20.68 -9.01
C PHE A 13 15.37 -19.44 -8.43
N VAL A 14 16.09 -18.32 -8.31
CA VAL A 14 15.51 -17.03 -7.87
C VAL A 14 14.41 -16.57 -8.83
N GLY A 15 14.65 -16.64 -10.15
CA GLY A 15 13.65 -16.28 -11.15
C GLY A 15 12.39 -17.13 -11.06
N LEU A 16 12.53 -18.44 -10.94
CA LEU A 16 11.40 -19.36 -10.76
C LEU A 16 10.64 -19.07 -9.46
N TRP A 17 11.36 -18.84 -8.37
CA TRP A 17 10.76 -18.50 -7.08
C TRP A 17 9.95 -17.18 -7.16
N LEU A 18 10.49 -16.15 -7.79
CA LEU A 18 9.79 -14.87 -8.02
C LEU A 18 8.52 -15.03 -8.86
N LEU A 19 8.56 -15.90 -9.89
CA LEU A 19 7.39 -16.22 -10.70
C LEU A 19 6.29 -16.93 -9.88
N ILE A 20 6.68 -17.95 -9.10
CA ILE A 20 5.76 -18.67 -8.21
C ILE A 20 5.15 -17.71 -7.19
N TYR A 21 5.96 -16.88 -6.55
CA TYR A 21 5.52 -15.88 -5.58
C TYR A 21 4.53 -14.88 -6.20
N SER A 22 4.84 -14.36 -7.38
CA SER A 22 3.97 -13.43 -8.10
C SER A 22 2.63 -14.05 -8.49
N ARG A 23 2.62 -15.32 -8.90
CA ARG A 23 1.38 -16.07 -9.23
C ARG A 23 0.54 -16.35 -7.98
N ARG A 24 1.16 -16.72 -6.86
CA ARG A 24 0.47 -16.94 -5.59
C ARG A 24 -0.28 -15.68 -5.15
N ARG A 25 0.37 -14.51 -5.18
CA ARG A 25 -0.27 -13.22 -4.84
C ARG A 25 -1.41 -12.84 -5.80
N SER A 26 -1.27 -13.12 -7.09
CA SER A 26 -2.36 -12.89 -8.06
C SER A 26 -3.59 -13.76 -7.74
N ARG A 27 -3.37 -15.05 -7.47
CA ARG A 27 -4.45 -15.97 -7.06
C ARG A 27 -5.09 -15.53 -5.75
N LEU A 28 -4.31 -15.09 -4.78
CA LEU A 28 -4.81 -14.59 -3.50
C LEU A 28 -5.82 -13.44 -3.70
N VAL A 29 -5.44 -12.41 -4.45
CA VAL A 29 -6.30 -11.24 -4.70
C VAL A 29 -7.54 -11.64 -5.50
N LYS A 30 -7.38 -12.46 -6.54
CA LYS A 30 -8.50 -12.94 -7.35
C LYS A 30 -9.52 -13.73 -6.51
N THR A 31 -9.05 -14.68 -5.70
CA THR A 31 -9.90 -15.49 -4.82
C THR A 31 -10.59 -14.63 -3.75
N PHE A 32 -9.88 -13.67 -3.18
CA PHE A 32 -10.44 -12.72 -2.23
C PHE A 32 -11.59 -11.91 -2.86
N GLY A 33 -11.37 -11.34 -4.05
CA GLY A 33 -12.40 -10.60 -4.79
C GLY A 33 -13.64 -11.45 -5.05
N ALA A 34 -13.46 -12.69 -5.53
CA ALA A 34 -14.57 -13.61 -5.77
C ALA A 34 -15.37 -13.92 -4.49
N LYS A 35 -14.68 -14.19 -3.36
CA LYS A 35 -15.33 -14.46 -2.07
C LYS A 35 -16.14 -13.28 -1.53
N LYS A 36 -15.70 -12.05 -1.81
CA LYS A 36 -16.33 -10.81 -1.36
C LYS A 36 -17.35 -10.24 -2.36
N GLY A 37 -17.57 -10.91 -3.50
CA GLY A 37 -18.45 -10.42 -4.56
C GLY A 37 -17.94 -9.16 -5.26
N LEU A 38 -16.62 -8.95 -5.30
CA LEU A 38 -15.98 -7.79 -5.92
C LEU A 38 -15.65 -8.07 -7.38
N SER A 39 -15.75 -7.03 -8.22
CA SER A 39 -15.33 -7.10 -9.61
C SER A 39 -13.81 -7.26 -9.70
N TYR A 40 -13.30 -8.12 -10.60
CA TYR A 40 -11.87 -8.36 -10.75
C TYR A 40 -11.38 -7.96 -12.16
N ARG A 41 -10.25 -7.26 -12.22
CA ARG A 41 -9.55 -6.88 -13.44
C ARG A 41 -8.05 -7.15 -13.30
N HIS A 42 -7.47 -7.88 -14.26
CA HIS A 42 -6.06 -8.29 -14.14
C HIS A 42 -5.06 -7.14 -14.34
N ARG A 43 -5.31 -6.18 -15.23
CA ARG A 43 -4.39 -5.08 -15.54
C ARG A 43 -5.09 -3.73 -15.44
N ASP A 44 -4.35 -2.74 -14.97
CA ASP A 44 -4.73 -1.34 -15.11
C ASP A 44 -4.56 -0.87 -16.57
N ASP A 45 -5.41 0.06 -17.00
CA ASP A 45 -5.29 0.79 -18.28
C ASP A 45 -4.36 2.02 -18.15
N GLY A 46 -3.74 2.18 -16.98
CA GLY A 46 -2.89 3.30 -16.60
C GLY A 46 -3.64 4.43 -15.89
N ALA A 47 -4.97 4.40 -15.82
CA ALA A 47 -5.75 5.42 -15.11
C ALA A 47 -5.46 5.41 -13.61
N LEU A 48 -5.49 4.24 -12.97
CA LEU A 48 -5.23 4.13 -11.53
C LEU A 48 -3.78 4.53 -11.22
N GLY A 49 -2.82 4.18 -12.09
CA GLY A 49 -1.41 4.58 -11.91
C GLY A 49 -1.22 6.10 -11.94
N ARG A 50 -1.80 6.77 -12.94
CA ARG A 50 -1.76 8.24 -13.02
C ARG A 50 -2.47 8.88 -11.83
N GLU A 51 -3.57 8.30 -11.39
CA GLU A 51 -4.33 8.77 -10.24
C GLU A 51 -3.49 8.72 -8.95
N LEU A 52 -2.89 7.58 -8.64
CA LEU A 52 -2.04 7.41 -7.46
C LEU A 52 -0.84 8.37 -7.49
N ASN A 53 -0.16 8.46 -8.64
CA ASN A 53 1.02 9.31 -8.79
C ASN A 53 0.71 10.80 -8.73
N ARG A 54 -0.50 11.21 -9.15
CA ARG A 54 -0.94 12.60 -9.01
C ARG A 54 -1.29 12.94 -7.56
N ALA A 55 -1.98 12.05 -6.87
CA ALA A 55 -2.52 12.32 -5.54
C ALA A 55 -1.49 12.18 -4.41
N PHE A 56 -0.58 11.22 -4.54
CA PHE A 56 0.37 10.85 -3.50
C PHE A 56 1.82 11.24 -3.85
N ALA A 57 1.99 12.17 -4.78
CA ALA A 57 3.29 12.76 -5.08
C ALA A 57 3.84 13.45 -3.81
N LEU A 58 5.10 13.18 -3.50
CA LEU A 58 5.82 13.86 -2.43
C LEU A 58 6.68 14.98 -3.01
N THR A 59 6.80 16.07 -2.27
CA THR A 59 7.66 17.19 -2.65
C THR A 59 9.14 16.80 -2.45
N ALA A 60 9.98 17.18 -3.41
CA ALA A 60 11.42 16.99 -3.33
C ALA A 60 11.98 17.57 -2.00
N PRO A 61 12.96 16.91 -1.37
CA PRO A 61 13.76 15.79 -1.87
C PRO A 61 13.11 14.39 -1.72
N LEU A 62 11.90 14.29 -1.17
CA LEU A 62 11.19 13.01 -1.03
C LEU A 62 10.59 12.57 -2.37
N GLY A 63 10.44 11.26 -2.56
CA GLY A 63 9.93 10.69 -3.80
C GLY A 63 8.95 9.56 -3.56
N ARG A 64 7.87 9.54 -4.33
CA ARG A 64 6.93 8.42 -4.36
C ARG A 64 6.36 8.20 -5.75
N ASP A 65 6.40 6.96 -6.22
CA ASP A 65 5.82 6.54 -7.50
C ASP A 65 5.19 5.15 -7.39
N PHE A 66 4.13 4.93 -8.15
CA PHE A 66 3.41 3.67 -8.27
C PHE A 66 3.44 3.18 -9.72
N SER A 67 3.85 1.93 -9.87
CA SER A 67 3.94 1.27 -11.17
C SER A 67 3.45 -0.17 -11.11
N ARG A 68 3.36 -0.82 -12.29
CA ARG A 68 3.00 -2.25 -12.42
C ARG A 68 1.71 -2.64 -11.71
N ILE A 69 0.69 -1.78 -11.82
CA ILE A 69 -0.63 -2.01 -11.21
C ILE A 69 -1.35 -3.17 -11.89
N ARG A 70 -1.79 -4.14 -11.09
CA ARG A 70 -2.41 -5.37 -11.55
C ARG A 70 -3.26 -6.02 -10.47
N ASP A 71 -4.02 -7.03 -10.86
CA ASP A 71 -4.91 -7.80 -10.00
C ASP A 71 -5.78 -6.86 -9.14
N ILE A 72 -6.58 -6.04 -9.80
CA ILE A 72 -7.45 -5.04 -9.18
C ILE A 72 -8.77 -5.73 -8.84
N VAL A 73 -9.22 -5.59 -7.60
CA VAL A 73 -10.58 -5.92 -7.18
C VAL A 73 -11.29 -4.67 -6.68
N GLU A 74 -12.53 -4.48 -7.09
CA GLU A 74 -13.28 -3.25 -6.84
C GLU A 74 -14.74 -3.52 -6.47
N GLY A 75 -15.24 -2.77 -5.49
CA GLY A 75 -16.65 -2.72 -5.09
C GLY A 75 -16.88 -1.64 -4.04
N GLY A 76 -18.06 -1.02 -4.04
CA GLY A 76 -18.39 0.05 -3.09
C GLY A 76 -17.47 1.27 -3.15
N GLY A 77 -16.83 1.52 -4.30
CA GLY A 77 -15.83 2.57 -4.49
C GLY A 77 -14.53 2.35 -3.70
N ILE A 78 -14.25 1.12 -3.28
CA ILE A 78 -12.96 0.69 -2.71
C ILE A 78 -12.27 -0.18 -3.74
N ARG A 79 -11.00 0.09 -4.00
CA ARG A 79 -10.14 -0.68 -4.90
C ARG A 79 -9.04 -1.34 -4.08
N LEU A 80 -8.88 -2.65 -4.19
CA LEU A 80 -7.72 -3.39 -3.67
C LEU A 80 -6.91 -3.90 -4.87
N PHE A 81 -5.62 -3.64 -4.89
CA PHE A 81 -4.78 -3.96 -6.05
C PHE A 81 -3.35 -4.27 -5.66
N ARG A 82 -2.61 -4.86 -6.59
CA ARG A 82 -1.17 -5.03 -6.48
C ARG A 82 -0.45 -3.93 -7.23
N ALA A 83 0.57 -3.36 -6.64
CA ALA A 83 1.43 -2.36 -7.28
C ALA A 83 2.90 -2.56 -6.87
N THR A 84 3.80 -1.94 -7.62
CA THR A 84 5.17 -1.67 -7.19
C THR A 84 5.24 -0.21 -6.79
N GLU A 85 5.56 0.05 -5.54
CA GLU A 85 5.79 1.40 -5.02
C GLU A 85 7.31 1.64 -4.97
N ALA A 86 7.75 2.74 -5.56
CA ALA A 86 9.04 3.33 -5.28
C ALA A 86 8.83 4.42 -4.24
N LEU A 87 9.50 4.30 -3.10
CA LEU A 87 9.39 5.26 -2.00
C LEU A 87 10.79 5.65 -1.54
N ASP A 88 11.06 6.96 -1.57
CA ASP A 88 12.29 7.55 -1.08
C ASP A 88 11.96 8.59 0.00
N LEU A 89 12.40 8.28 1.22
CA LEU A 89 12.18 9.08 2.41
C LEU A 89 13.50 9.68 2.94
N SER A 90 14.58 9.65 2.16
CA SER A 90 15.88 10.15 2.60
C SER A 90 16.01 11.65 2.34
N PRO A 91 15.86 12.54 3.34
CA PRO A 91 15.94 13.98 3.09
C PRO A 91 17.37 14.44 2.75
N TYR A 92 18.37 13.73 3.27
CA TYR A 92 19.79 14.05 3.12
C TYR A 92 20.54 12.74 2.87
N GLY A 93 20.53 12.25 1.62
CA GLY A 93 21.20 11.02 1.23
C GLY A 93 21.09 10.73 -0.26
N LEU A 94 21.83 9.71 -0.73
CA LEU A 94 21.61 9.16 -2.06
C LEU A 94 20.19 8.57 -2.15
N PRO A 95 19.45 8.80 -3.25
CA PRO A 95 18.09 8.32 -3.38
C PRO A 95 17.97 6.83 -3.08
N GLN A 96 17.18 6.47 -2.07
CA GLN A 96 16.90 5.07 -1.75
C GLN A 96 15.63 4.67 -2.47
N ASN A 97 15.68 4.57 -3.81
CA ASN A 97 14.57 4.13 -4.65
C ASN A 97 14.22 2.66 -4.37
N THR A 98 13.60 2.42 -3.21
CA THR A 98 13.27 1.08 -2.73
C THR A 98 11.98 0.66 -3.40
N HIS A 99 12.10 -0.17 -4.43
CA HIS A 99 10.96 -0.73 -5.14
C HIS A 99 10.36 -1.90 -4.35
N SER A 100 9.17 -1.69 -3.81
CA SER A 100 8.46 -2.68 -2.99
C SER A 100 7.14 -3.10 -3.62
N GLY A 101 6.90 -4.40 -3.76
CA GLY A 101 5.63 -4.91 -4.27
C GLY A 101 4.54 -4.90 -3.19
N ARG A 102 3.55 -4.01 -3.29
CA ARG A 102 2.45 -3.82 -2.33
C ARG A 102 1.16 -4.51 -2.77
N ILE A 103 0.33 -4.87 -1.80
CA ILE A 103 -1.12 -5.03 -1.97
C ILE A 103 -1.74 -3.86 -1.21
N ALA A 104 -2.38 -2.95 -1.93
CA ALA A 104 -2.90 -1.71 -1.36
C ALA A 104 -4.41 -1.63 -1.52
N VAL A 105 -5.06 -0.93 -0.60
CA VAL A 105 -6.45 -0.47 -0.70
C VAL A 105 -6.47 1.03 -0.95
N PHE A 106 -7.43 1.45 -1.76
CA PHE A 106 -7.59 2.82 -2.22
C PHE A 106 -9.07 3.20 -2.32
N PHE A 107 -9.40 4.44 -1.96
CA PHE A 107 -10.69 5.04 -2.25
C PHE A 107 -10.57 6.57 -2.28
N GLU A 108 -11.53 7.22 -2.95
CA GLU A 108 -11.72 8.67 -2.91
C GLU A 108 -12.47 9.05 -1.62
N THR A 109 -11.96 10.04 -0.89
CA THR A 109 -12.54 10.57 0.35
C THR A 109 -13.11 11.96 0.11
N GLU A 110 -14.16 12.32 0.87
CA GLU A 110 -14.77 13.64 0.81
C GLU A 110 -13.93 14.70 1.54
N LYS A 111 -13.10 14.28 2.50
CA LYS A 111 -12.20 15.15 3.27
C LYS A 111 -10.80 15.12 2.69
N ASP A 112 -10.32 16.28 2.27
CA ASP A 112 -8.91 16.44 1.93
C ASP A 112 -8.12 16.66 3.22
N GLY A 113 -7.12 15.83 3.43
CA GLY A 113 -6.18 15.93 4.54
C GLY A 113 -4.82 15.50 4.03
N GLU A 114 -3.75 16.02 4.62
CA GLU A 114 -2.38 15.63 4.28
C GLU A 114 -1.76 14.87 5.46
N ALA A 115 -1.90 13.55 5.42
CA ALA A 115 -1.33 12.65 6.40
C ALA A 115 -0.61 11.50 5.72
N PHE A 116 0.64 11.26 6.12
CA PHE A 116 1.35 10.03 5.80
C PHE A 116 2.04 9.51 7.04
N PHE A 117 1.65 8.32 7.49
CA PHE A 117 2.21 7.69 8.68
C PHE A 117 2.34 6.18 8.54
N LEU A 118 3.19 5.62 9.39
CA LEU A 118 3.31 4.20 9.63
C LEU A 118 2.73 3.89 11.01
N ALA A 119 1.84 2.92 11.11
CA ALA A 119 1.22 2.48 12.35
C ALA A 119 1.53 1.01 12.59
N LYS A 120 2.11 0.68 13.74
CA LYS A 120 2.17 -0.72 14.21
C LYS A 120 0.99 -1.05 15.12
N ASP A 121 0.53 -0.04 15.84
CA ASP A 121 -0.74 0.08 16.55
C ASP A 121 -1.08 1.58 16.65
N ALA A 122 -2.18 1.97 17.30
CA ALA A 122 -2.55 3.38 17.42
C ALA A 122 -1.63 4.20 18.34
N ARG A 123 -0.78 3.55 19.14
CA ARG A 123 0.17 4.18 20.06
C ARG A 123 1.56 4.31 19.45
N ASP A 124 1.88 3.47 18.47
CA ASP A 124 3.12 3.48 17.69
C ASP A 124 2.84 3.98 16.26
N ILE A 125 2.59 5.28 16.18
CA ILE A 125 2.41 6.02 14.92
C ILE A 125 3.66 6.85 14.66
N ARG A 126 4.33 6.54 13.55
CA ARG A 126 5.44 7.33 13.03
C ARG A 126 4.97 8.15 11.84
N HIS A 127 4.89 9.46 12.02
CA HIS A 127 4.63 10.40 10.94
C HIS A 127 5.82 10.41 9.97
N VAL A 128 5.52 10.30 8.68
CA VAL A 128 6.49 10.31 7.58
C VAL A 128 6.61 11.71 6.98
N LEU A 129 5.50 12.41 6.82
CA LEU A 129 5.48 13.84 6.52
C LEU A 129 5.30 14.61 7.83
N PRO A 130 6.06 15.70 8.07
CA PRO A 130 5.77 16.59 9.18
C PRO A 130 4.38 17.20 8.96
N TRP A 131 3.56 17.27 10.02
CA TRP A 131 2.41 18.19 10.00
C TRP A 131 2.93 19.56 9.61
N SER A 132 2.26 20.23 8.66
CA SER A 132 2.56 21.62 8.35
C SER A 132 2.67 22.40 9.65
N THR A 133 3.72 23.21 9.78
CA THR A 133 4.08 24.02 10.97
C THR A 133 3.06 25.13 11.25
N GLY A 134 1.82 24.75 11.54
CA GLY A 134 0.76 25.60 12.04
C GLY A 134 0.04 24.88 13.18
N PRO A 135 -0.67 25.61 14.06
CA PRO A 135 -1.47 25.00 15.11
C PRO A 135 -2.51 24.09 14.44
N ALA A 136 -2.30 22.77 14.54
CA ALA A 136 -3.18 21.80 13.91
C ALA A 136 -4.54 21.85 14.61
N GLU A 137 -5.55 22.37 13.92
CA GLU A 137 -6.93 22.04 14.27
C GLU A 137 -7.04 20.50 14.32
N PRO A 138 -7.72 19.93 15.33
CA PRO A 138 -7.87 18.50 15.44
C PRO A 138 -8.61 17.98 14.20
N ASP A 139 -7.88 17.35 13.28
CA ASP A 139 -8.45 16.67 12.13
C ASP A 139 -9.29 15.49 12.63
N LEU A 140 -10.60 15.71 12.68
CA LEU A 140 -11.60 14.72 13.09
C LEU A 140 -11.53 13.46 12.23
N GLY A 141 -11.12 13.58 10.96
CA GLY A 141 -10.90 12.46 10.05
C GLY A 141 -9.72 11.59 10.48
N LEU A 142 -8.58 12.22 10.77
CA LEU A 142 -7.39 11.51 11.25
C LEU A 142 -7.63 10.87 12.64
N THR A 143 -8.31 11.59 13.53
CA THR A 143 -8.66 11.06 14.87
C THR A 143 -9.57 9.84 14.76
N GLY A 144 -10.59 9.88 13.90
CA GLY A 144 -11.47 8.74 13.65
C GLY A 144 -10.73 7.56 13.01
N LEU A 145 -9.81 7.83 12.07
CA LEU A 145 -8.95 6.81 11.49
C LEU A 145 -8.05 6.14 12.55
N MET A 146 -7.47 6.92 13.46
CA MET A 146 -6.68 6.40 14.58
C MET A 146 -7.53 5.51 15.51
N GLN A 147 -8.77 5.90 15.81
CA GLN A 147 -9.70 5.08 16.58
C GLN A 147 -10.08 3.76 15.89
N ILE A 148 -10.25 3.79 14.56
CA ILE A 148 -10.49 2.57 13.77
C ILE A 148 -9.29 1.61 13.87
N ILE A 149 -8.06 2.15 13.80
CA ILE A 149 -6.83 1.38 13.93
C ILE A 149 -6.67 0.85 15.36
N ASP A 150 -6.99 1.63 16.40
CA ASP A 150 -6.90 1.19 17.80
C ASP A 150 -7.89 0.05 18.10
N GLY A 151 -9.13 0.18 17.62
CA GLY A 151 -10.15 -0.87 17.76
C GLY A 151 -9.91 -2.10 16.88
N ASN A 152 -8.97 -2.04 15.93
CA ASN A 152 -8.57 -3.16 15.07
C ASN A 152 -7.08 -3.02 14.67
N PRO A 153 -6.15 -3.38 15.57
CA PRO A 153 -4.72 -3.20 15.34
C PRO A 153 -4.25 -4.01 14.11
N PRO A 154 -3.31 -3.47 13.31
CA PRO A 154 -2.86 -4.16 12.11
C PRO A 154 -1.98 -5.36 12.49
N PRO A 155 -2.03 -6.47 11.71
CA PRO A 155 -1.22 -7.66 11.99
C PRO A 155 0.29 -7.39 11.83
N HIS A 156 0.65 -6.41 11.02
CA HIS A 156 2.00 -5.96 10.71
C HIS A 156 2.01 -4.43 10.56
N GLN A 157 3.17 -3.81 10.39
CA GLN A 157 3.24 -2.37 10.20
C GLN A 157 2.39 -1.92 9.01
N LEU A 158 1.41 -1.06 9.27
CA LEU A 158 0.49 -0.48 8.31
C LEU A 158 1.05 0.85 7.82
N SER A 159 1.11 1.05 6.51
CA SER A 159 1.30 2.36 5.92
C SER A 159 -0.05 2.93 5.55
N VAL A 160 -0.31 4.18 5.96
CA VAL A 160 -1.52 4.90 5.59
C VAL A 160 -1.15 6.27 5.03
N THR A 161 -1.80 6.65 3.94
CA THR A 161 -1.69 7.95 3.31
C THR A 161 -3.08 8.48 3.02
N VAL A 162 -3.35 9.69 3.48
CA VAL A 162 -4.51 10.49 3.10
C VAL A 162 -3.95 11.76 2.50
N MET A 163 -4.16 11.98 1.19
CA MET A 163 -3.68 13.15 0.44
C MET A 163 -4.52 13.34 -0.82
N GLY A 164 -4.78 14.60 -1.20
CA GLY A 164 -5.42 14.95 -2.47
C GLY A 164 -6.81 14.32 -2.64
N GLY A 165 -7.60 14.34 -1.57
CA GLY A 165 -8.94 13.76 -1.50
C GLY A 165 -8.97 12.23 -1.65
N ARG A 166 -7.87 11.54 -1.33
CA ARG A 166 -7.75 10.09 -1.49
C ARG A 166 -7.10 9.41 -0.30
N PHE A 167 -7.58 8.20 -0.04
CA PHE A 167 -7.01 7.30 0.95
C PHE A 167 -6.23 6.18 0.25
N LEU A 168 -5.08 5.83 0.81
CA LEU A 168 -4.28 4.68 0.43
C LEU A 168 -3.74 4.00 1.68
N ALA A 169 -3.88 2.68 1.77
CA ALA A 169 -3.21 1.91 2.82
C ALA A 169 -2.68 0.57 2.32
N TYR A 170 -1.57 0.12 2.90
CA TYR A 170 -1.04 -1.23 2.68
C TYR A 170 -0.27 -1.70 3.91
N LEU A 171 -0.20 -3.01 4.10
CA LEU A 171 0.65 -3.62 5.11
C LEU A 171 2.08 -3.75 4.55
N GLN A 172 3.08 -3.38 5.35
CA GLN A 172 4.47 -3.65 5.03
C GLN A 172 4.71 -5.17 5.10
N PRO A 173 5.32 -5.77 4.06
CA PRO A 173 5.54 -7.20 4.06
C PRO A 173 6.55 -7.59 5.14
N MET A 174 6.29 -8.67 5.88
CA MET A 174 7.35 -9.32 6.65
C MET A 174 8.44 -9.79 5.66
N LEU A 175 9.72 -9.65 6.04
CA LEU A 175 10.90 -10.04 5.26
C LEU A 175 10.83 -11.46 4.65
N THR A 176 9.98 -12.33 5.19
CA THR A 176 9.80 -13.73 4.77
C THR A 176 8.61 -14.00 3.84
N GLY A 177 7.93 -12.97 3.35
CA GLY A 177 7.04 -13.08 2.18
C GLY A 177 5.85 -14.02 2.37
N GLY A 178 4.69 -13.47 2.69
CA GLY A 178 3.47 -14.25 2.64
C GLY A 178 2.27 -13.44 3.04
N GLU A 179 1.86 -12.49 2.20
CA GLU A 179 0.54 -11.90 2.39
C GLU A 179 -0.51 -13.03 2.43
N LYS A 180 -1.37 -12.96 3.43
CA LYS A 180 -2.44 -13.93 3.70
C LYS A 180 -3.79 -13.31 3.34
N GLU A 181 -4.80 -14.16 3.24
CA GLU A 181 -6.17 -13.70 3.03
C GLU A 181 -6.65 -12.80 4.18
N SER A 182 -6.19 -13.05 5.40
CA SER A 182 -6.44 -12.19 6.57
C SER A 182 -5.91 -10.76 6.39
N ASP A 183 -4.81 -10.58 5.66
CA ASP A 183 -4.20 -9.27 5.43
C ASP A 183 -5.06 -8.45 4.45
N LEU A 184 -5.60 -9.11 3.42
CA LEU A 184 -6.55 -8.49 2.49
C LEU A 184 -7.86 -8.18 3.18
N ASP A 185 -8.36 -9.08 4.03
CA ASP A 185 -9.58 -8.86 4.81
C ASP A 185 -9.41 -7.69 5.79
N TYR A 186 -8.25 -7.60 6.45
CA TYR A 186 -7.90 -6.46 7.30
C TYR A 186 -7.94 -5.15 6.51
N LEU A 187 -7.20 -5.06 5.40
CA LEU A 187 -7.14 -3.85 4.58
C LEU A 187 -8.52 -3.46 4.04
N TYR A 188 -9.33 -4.42 3.60
CA TYR A 188 -10.67 -4.16 3.09
C TYR A 188 -11.62 -3.66 4.18
N ARG A 189 -11.58 -4.25 5.38
CA ARG A 189 -12.37 -3.77 6.54
C ARG A 189 -11.94 -2.39 6.99
N LEU A 190 -10.63 -2.14 7.04
CA LEU A 190 -10.06 -0.83 7.35
C LEU A 190 -10.59 0.20 6.34
N ALA A 191 -10.48 -0.06 5.04
CA ALA A 191 -10.97 0.84 4.00
C ALA A 191 -12.48 1.09 4.10
N THR A 192 -13.27 0.04 4.39
CA THR A 192 -14.72 0.15 4.54
C THR A 192 -15.10 1.07 5.70
N ARG A 193 -14.44 0.92 6.85
CA ARG A 193 -14.68 1.78 8.03
C ARG A 193 -14.15 3.19 7.82
N ALA A 194 -12.92 3.32 7.31
CA ALA A 194 -12.29 4.61 7.07
C ALA A 194 -13.12 5.46 6.08
N LYS A 195 -13.68 4.85 5.04
CA LYS A 195 -14.55 5.53 4.08
C LYS A 195 -15.84 6.10 4.69
N GLN A 196 -16.32 5.54 5.80
CA GLN A 196 -17.49 6.09 6.52
C GLN A 196 -17.13 7.28 7.40
N THR A 197 -15.83 7.51 7.64
CA THR A 197 -15.32 8.52 8.58
C THR A 197 -14.63 9.68 7.86
N LEU A 198 -13.95 9.39 6.75
CA LEU A 198 -13.19 10.31 5.93
C LEU A 198 -14.05 10.84 4.77
#